data_AF-A0A7W1KW37-F1
#
_entry.id   AF-A0A7W1KW37-F1
#
_cell.length_a   1.000
_cell.length_b   1.000
_cell.length_c   1.000
_cell.angle_alpha   90.00
_cell.angle_beta   90.00
_cell.angle_gamma   90.00
#
_symmetry.space_group_name_H-M   'P 1'
#
loop_
_entity.id
_entity.type
_entity.pdbx_description
1 polymer ?
#
loop_
_entity_poly.entity_id
_entity_poly.type
_entity_poly.pdbx_seq_one_letter_code
_entity_poly.pdbx_strand_id
1 'polypeptide(L)'
;MSEELKGKANSLAAIEPHRFKPGQSGNPAGRPKSAAYPQALRRMMDVVDPEDREGRTYAEVLAETAILKAKTDIRYLSHVADRVYGKARQLVTLDTTQLQKYEQMVEGMIAETGCTREEAVKTFAHLETDIDFSPLLQDIEN
;
A
#
# COMPACT_ATOMS: atom_id res chain seq x y z
N MET A 1 36.60 -14.04 16.81
CA MET A 1 35.62 -13.39 15.91
C MET A 1 35.26 -14.42 14.83
N SER A 2 34.12 -15.09 14.98
CA SER A 2 33.71 -16.32 14.27
C SER A 2 33.46 -16.11 12.76
N GLU A 3 33.71 -17.14 11.95
CA GLU A 3 33.51 -17.13 10.48
C GLU A 3 32.10 -16.70 10.04
N GLU A 4 31.11 -16.95 10.90
CA GLU A 4 29.72 -16.55 10.71
C GLU A 4 29.53 -15.04 10.48
N LEU A 5 30.37 -14.21 11.11
CA LEU A 5 30.33 -12.75 10.96
C LEU A 5 30.85 -12.32 9.58
N LYS A 6 31.79 -13.07 9.00
CA LYS A 6 32.37 -12.77 7.67
C LYS A 6 31.38 -13.12 6.55
N GLY A 7 30.64 -14.21 6.68
CA GLY A 7 29.61 -14.60 5.71
C GLY A 7 28.46 -13.60 5.60
N LYS A 8 27.99 -13.07 6.74
CA LYS A 8 26.97 -12.01 6.80
C LYS A 8 27.46 -10.67 6.27
N ALA A 9 28.72 -10.30 6.52
CA ALA A 9 29.29 -9.07 6.00
C ALA A 9 29.35 -9.06 4.47
N ASN A 10 29.72 -10.20 3.86
CA ASN A 10 29.78 -10.33 2.40
C ASN A 10 28.39 -10.29 1.75
N SER A 11 27.35 -10.82 2.39
CA SER A 11 25.99 -10.77 1.84
C SER A 11 25.37 -9.37 1.94
N LEU A 12 25.68 -8.60 2.98
CA LEU A 12 25.22 -7.21 3.10
C LEU A 12 25.89 -6.30 2.06
N ALA A 13 27.19 -6.45 1.84
CA ALA A 13 27.93 -5.69 0.83
C ALA A 13 27.40 -5.93 -0.60
N ALA A 14 26.90 -7.14 -0.89
CA ALA A 14 26.29 -7.47 -2.18
C ALA A 14 24.89 -6.84 -2.37
N ILE A 15 24.18 -6.51 -1.28
CA ILE A 15 22.81 -5.97 -1.32
C ILE A 15 22.81 -4.44 -1.36
N GLU A 16 23.78 -3.77 -0.74
CA GLU A 16 23.90 -2.30 -0.72
C GLU A 16 23.70 -1.60 -2.08
N PRO A 17 24.34 -2.03 -3.20
CA PRO A 17 24.16 -1.36 -4.49
C PRO A 17 22.77 -1.57 -5.12
N HIS A 18 22.01 -2.56 -4.65
CA HIS A 18 20.67 -2.90 -5.14
C HIS A 18 19.56 -2.49 -4.16
N ARG A 19 19.91 -1.86 -3.05
CA ARG A 19 18.94 -1.33 -2.10
C ARG A 19 18.18 -0.15 -2.73
N PHE A 20 16.87 -0.13 -2.55
CA PHE A 20 16.06 1.03 -2.92
C PHE A 20 16.58 2.27 -2.18
N LYS A 21 16.88 3.33 -2.93
CA LYS A 21 17.38 4.57 -2.35
C LYS A 21 16.21 5.34 -1.71
N PRO A 22 16.34 5.81 -0.46
CA PRO A 22 15.33 6.65 0.16
C PRO A 22 15.02 7.86 -0.73
N GLY A 23 13.73 8.15 -0.95
CA GLY A 23 13.27 9.25 -1.81
C GLY A 23 13.33 8.96 -3.32
N GLN A 24 13.83 7.80 -3.77
CA GLN A 24 13.84 7.40 -5.17
C GLN A 24 12.91 6.21 -5.41
N SER A 25 11.73 6.47 -5.97
CA SER A 25 10.85 5.42 -6.49
C SER A 25 11.61 4.60 -7.56
N GLY A 26 11.56 3.28 -7.46
CA GLY A 26 12.06 2.38 -8.50
C GLY A 26 11.31 2.52 -9.84
N ASN A 27 10.16 3.21 -9.83
CA ASN A 27 9.42 3.59 -11.03
C ASN A 27 9.25 5.13 -11.07
N PRO A 28 10.25 5.88 -11.56
CA PRO A 28 10.22 7.34 -11.60
C PRO A 28 9.17 7.90 -12.58
N ALA A 29 8.79 7.13 -13.60
CA ALA A 29 7.71 7.51 -14.53
C ALA A 29 6.30 7.26 -13.96
N GLY A 30 6.21 6.63 -12.78
CA GLY A 30 4.95 6.22 -12.16
C GLY A 30 4.20 5.16 -12.98
N ARG A 31 2.95 4.91 -12.61
CA ARG A 31 2.08 4.04 -13.41
C ARG A 31 1.96 4.64 -14.82
N PRO A 32 2.20 3.87 -15.90
CA PRO A 32 2.04 4.37 -17.26
C PRO A 32 0.67 5.03 -17.42
N LYS A 33 0.66 6.31 -17.80
CA LYS A 33 -0.57 7.08 -18.03
C LYS A 33 -1.39 6.54 -19.20
N SER A 34 -0.78 5.69 -20.04
CA SER A 34 -1.44 5.03 -21.15
C SER A 34 -2.51 4.06 -20.65
N ALA A 35 -3.76 4.51 -20.65
CA ALA A 35 -4.94 3.66 -20.50
C ALA A 35 -5.18 2.74 -21.72
N ALA A 36 -4.15 2.43 -22.50
CA ALA A 36 -4.26 1.72 -23.78
C ALA A 36 -4.96 0.37 -23.62
N TYR A 37 -4.57 -0.42 -22.62
CA TYR A 37 -5.20 -1.71 -22.37
C TYR A 37 -6.65 -1.58 -21.86
N PRO A 38 -6.96 -0.78 -20.81
CA PRO A 38 -8.35 -0.53 -20.42
C PRO A 38 -9.24 0.04 -21.54
N GLN A 39 -8.70 0.91 -22.40
CA GLN A 39 -9.44 1.45 -23.55
C GLN A 39 -9.67 0.39 -24.62
N ALA A 40 -8.67 -0.43 -24.94
CA ALA A 40 -8.83 -1.53 -25.88
C ALA A 40 -9.90 -2.52 -25.40
N LEU A 41 -9.87 -2.88 -24.11
CA LEU A 41 -10.91 -3.72 -23.51
C LEU A 41 -12.29 -3.09 -23.65
N ARG A 42 -12.46 -1.79 -23.32
CA ARG A 42 -13.76 -1.11 -23.49
C ARG A 42 -14.27 -1.20 -24.92
N ARG A 43 -13.40 -0.93 -25.91
CA ARG A 43 -13.78 -1.03 -27.32
C ARG A 43 -14.20 -2.45 -27.70
N MET A 44 -13.46 -3.46 -27.26
CA MET A 44 -13.80 -4.86 -27.56
C MET A 44 -15.10 -5.29 -26.90
N MET A 45 -15.41 -4.80 -25.70
CA MET A 45 -16.65 -5.13 -25.00
C MET A 45 -17.90 -4.65 -25.75
N ASP A 46 -17.79 -3.57 -26.52
CA ASP A 46 -18.89 -3.00 -27.33
C ASP A 46 -19.03 -3.69 -28.72
N VAL A 47 -18.13 -4.60 -29.08
CA VAL A 47 -18.18 -5.33 -30.35
C VAL A 47 -19.17 -6.50 -30.24
N VAL A 48 -19.96 -6.71 -31.29
CA VAL A 48 -20.83 -7.89 -31.43
C VAL A 48 -19.97 -9.15 -31.54
N ASP A 49 -20.26 -10.14 -30.71
CA ASP A 49 -19.58 -11.42 -30.76
C ASP A 49 -20.00 -12.17 -32.04
N PRO A 50 -19.08 -12.45 -32.98
CA PRO A 50 -19.40 -13.14 -34.22
C PRO A 50 -19.86 -14.59 -34.01
N GLU A 51 -19.59 -15.18 -32.84
CA GLU A 51 -20.03 -16.54 -32.50
C GLU A 51 -21.41 -16.56 -31.84
N ASP A 52 -21.92 -15.41 -31.39
CA ASP A 52 -23.23 -15.32 -30.75
C ASP A 52 -24.35 -15.22 -31.78
N ARG A 53 -25.26 -16.19 -31.77
CA ARG A 53 -26.36 -16.29 -32.75
C ARG A 53 -27.42 -15.20 -32.56
N GLU A 54 -27.48 -14.59 -31.39
CA GLU A 54 -28.40 -13.50 -31.06
C GLU A 54 -27.83 -12.12 -31.41
N GLY A 55 -26.57 -12.06 -31.86
CA GLY A 55 -25.90 -10.82 -32.23
C GLY A 55 -25.58 -9.92 -31.04
N ARG A 56 -25.39 -10.51 -29.85
CA ARG A 56 -25.07 -9.79 -28.62
C ARG A 56 -23.62 -9.34 -28.62
N THR A 57 -23.36 -8.28 -27.86
CA THR A 57 -22.00 -7.78 -27.62
C THR A 57 -21.20 -8.70 -26.69
N TYR A 58 -19.87 -8.65 -26.78
CA TYR A 58 -19.01 -9.35 -25.82
C TYR A 58 -19.34 -8.99 -24.36
N ALA A 59 -19.74 -7.75 -24.09
CA ALA A 59 -20.17 -7.33 -22.76
C ALA A 59 -21.36 -8.13 -22.24
N GLU A 60 -22.38 -8.33 -23.06
CA GLU A 60 -23.61 -9.03 -22.69
C GLU A 60 -23.33 -10.52 -22.47
N VAL A 61 -22.60 -11.15 -23.39
CA VAL A 61 -22.24 -12.58 -23.31
C VAL A 61 -21.39 -12.87 -22.07
N LEU A 62 -20.40 -12.00 -21.77
CA LEU A 62 -19.56 -12.16 -20.59
C LEU A 62 -20.32 -11.90 -19.29
N ALA A 63 -21.24 -10.93 -19.27
CA ALA A 63 -22.08 -10.66 -18.11
C ALA A 63 -22.99 -11.85 -17.79
N GLU A 64 -23.66 -12.42 -18.79
CA GLU A 64 -24.48 -13.63 -18.63
C GLU A 64 -23.62 -14.80 -18.10
N THR A 65 -22.48 -15.04 -18.74
CA THR A 65 -21.56 -16.12 -18.34
C THR A 65 -21.09 -15.94 -16.90
N ALA A 66 -20.80 -14.70 -16.47
CA ALA A 66 -20.40 -14.41 -15.10
C ALA A 66 -21.53 -14.73 -14.10
N ILE A 67 -22.78 -14.38 -14.42
CA ILE A 67 -23.96 -14.71 -13.58
C ILE A 67 -24.16 -16.22 -13.49
N LEU A 68 -24.07 -16.94 -14.61
CA LEU A 68 -24.21 -18.40 -14.63
C LEU A 68 -23.13 -19.08 -13.78
N LYS A 69 -21.88 -18.63 -13.90
CA LYS A 69 -20.75 -19.14 -13.09
C LYS A 69 -20.84 -18.76 -11.62
N ALA A 70 -21.43 -17.61 -11.28
CA ALA A 70 -21.64 -17.20 -9.89
C ALA A 70 -22.53 -18.17 -9.10
N LYS A 71 -23.34 -18.99 -9.78
CA LYS A 71 -24.15 -20.03 -9.13
C LYS A 71 -23.31 -21.17 -8.55
N THR A 72 -22.10 -21.41 -9.07
CA THR A 72 -21.23 -22.52 -8.65
C THR A 72 -19.90 -22.05 -8.04
N ASP A 73 -19.39 -20.89 -8.45
CA ASP A 73 -18.10 -20.36 -8.02
C ASP A 73 -18.27 -18.99 -7.33
N ILE A 74 -17.94 -18.97 -6.04
CA ILE A 74 -18.05 -17.80 -5.17
C ILE A 74 -17.21 -16.61 -5.66
N ARG A 75 -16.13 -16.85 -6.42
CA ARG A 75 -15.30 -15.76 -6.95
C ARG A 75 -16.09 -14.92 -7.96
N TYR A 76 -16.88 -15.57 -8.81
CA TYR A 76 -17.74 -14.88 -9.76
C TYR A 76 -18.89 -14.17 -9.04
N LEU A 77 -19.41 -14.75 -7.95
CA LEU A 77 -20.41 -14.09 -7.11
C LEU A 77 -19.88 -12.76 -6.54
N SER A 78 -18.67 -12.75 -5.97
CA SER A 78 -18.05 -11.51 -5.50
C SER A 78 -17.85 -10.50 -6.62
N HIS A 79 -17.43 -10.94 -7.81
CA HIS A 79 -17.29 -10.06 -8.97
C HIS A 79 -18.62 -9.43 -9.41
N VAL A 80 -19.70 -10.21 -9.45
CA VAL A 80 -21.04 -9.71 -9.79
C VAL A 80 -21.52 -8.73 -8.71
N ALA A 81 -21.37 -9.10 -7.43
CA ALA A 81 -21.76 -8.25 -6.30
C ALA A 81 -21.01 -6.90 -6.32
N ASP A 82 -19.69 -6.92 -6.56
CA ASP A 82 -18.87 -5.71 -6.66
C ASP A 82 -19.32 -4.76 -7.79
N ARG A 83 -19.92 -5.28 -8.87
CA ARG A 83 -20.40 -4.47 -10.01
C ARG A 83 -21.81 -3.95 -9.82
N VAL A 84 -22.67 -4.71 -9.13
CA VAL A 84 -24.06 -4.32 -8.85
C VAL A 84 -24.14 -3.36 -7.66
N TYR A 85 -23.43 -3.68 -6.57
CA TYR A 85 -23.52 -2.95 -5.30
C TYR A 85 -22.30 -2.05 -5.02
N GLY A 86 -21.23 -2.19 -5.82
CA GLY A 86 -19.95 -1.56 -5.55
C GLY A 86 -19.10 -2.37 -4.58
N LYS A 87 -17.81 -2.00 -4.46
CA LYS A 87 -16.90 -2.60 -3.48
C LYS A 87 -17.17 -2.06 -2.08
N ALA A 88 -17.13 -2.95 -1.08
CA ALA A 88 -17.16 -2.54 0.31
C ALA A 88 -16.00 -1.57 0.61
N ARG A 89 -16.26 -0.54 1.44
CA ARG A 89 -15.22 0.38 1.89
C ARG A 89 -14.19 -0.39 2.71
N GLN A 90 -12.94 -0.36 2.28
CA GLN A 90 -11.83 -0.93 3.05
C GLN A 90 -11.54 0.01 4.22
N LEU A 91 -11.81 -0.45 5.44
CA LEU A 91 -11.35 0.23 6.66
C LEU A 91 -9.88 -0.14 6.85
N VAL A 92 -9.01 0.86 6.79
CA VAL A 92 -7.61 0.71 7.17
C VAL A 92 -7.53 0.99 8.66
N THR A 93 -7.29 -0.04 9.45
CA THR A 93 -6.99 0.12 10.88
C THR A 93 -5.54 0.57 11.01
N LEU A 94 -5.33 1.79 11.49
CA LEU A 94 -4.01 2.27 11.87
C LEU A 94 -3.71 1.76 13.29
N ASP A 95 -2.63 1.02 13.46
CA ASP A 95 -2.15 0.63 14.79
C ASP A 95 -1.38 1.81 15.40
N THR A 96 -2.04 2.54 16.31
CA THR A 96 -1.47 3.71 16.99
C THR A 96 -0.82 3.37 18.33
N THR A 97 -0.73 2.09 18.70
CA THR A 97 -0.22 1.71 20.03
C THR A 97 1.22 2.15 20.27
N GLN A 98 2.06 2.19 19.24
CA GLN A 98 3.44 2.66 19.38
C GLN A 98 3.49 4.18 19.55
N LEU A 99 2.76 4.94 18.73
CA LEU A 99 2.70 6.41 18.83
C LEU A 99 2.22 6.87 20.20
N GLN A 100 1.19 6.22 20.74
CA GLN A 100 0.65 6.52 22.08
C GLN A 100 1.65 6.27 23.21
N LYS A 101 2.44 5.19 23.12
CA LYS A 101 3.50 4.91 24.11
C LYS A 101 4.58 5.98 24.08
N TYR A 102 4.99 6.43 22.90
CA TYR A 102 5.99 7.49 22.77
C TYR A 102 5.47 8.83 23.27
N GLU A 103 4.20 9.16 22.99
CA GLU A 103 3.59 10.39 23.52
C GLU A 103 3.59 10.39 25.05
N GLN A 104 3.23 9.26 25.68
CA GLN A 104 3.32 9.10 27.13
C GLN A 104 4.76 9.20 27.67
N MET A 105 5.75 8.67 26.94
CA MET A 105 7.16 8.77 27.31
C MET A 105 7.69 10.20 27.21
N VAL A 106 7.30 10.94 26.16
CA VAL A 106 7.67 12.35 25.96
C VAL A 106 7.05 13.22 27.05
N GLU A 107 5.75 13.02 27.36
CA GLU A 107 5.08 13.74 28.44
C GLU A 107 5.72 13.47 29.81
N GLY A 108 6.07 12.21 30.11
CA GLY A 108 6.78 11.86 31.34
C GLY A 108 8.14 12.55 31.44
N MET A 109 8.90 12.60 30.35
CA MET A 109 10.20 13.26 30.31
C MET A 109 10.10 14.77 30.54
N ILE A 110 9.12 15.43 29.92
CA ILE A 110 8.84 16.86 30.14
C ILE A 110 8.51 17.11 31.62
N ALA A 111 7.69 16.26 32.24
CA ALA A 111 7.29 16.40 33.63
C ALA A 111 8.46 16.19 34.63
N GLU A 112 9.35 15.25 34.35
CA GLU A 112 10.47 14.92 35.25
C GLU A 112 11.66 15.87 35.14
N THR A 113 11.99 16.31 33.93
CA THR A 113 13.21 17.10 33.66
C THR A 113 12.93 18.57 33.38
N GLY A 114 11.66 18.96 33.17
CA GLY A 114 11.28 20.32 32.79
C GLY A 114 11.80 20.74 31.41
N CYS A 115 12.26 19.78 30.59
CA CYS A 115 12.76 20.06 29.26
C CYS A 115 11.61 20.42 28.30
N THR A 116 11.95 21.13 27.23
CA THR A 116 10.96 21.47 26.21
C THR A 116 10.61 20.24 25.38
N ARG A 117 9.40 20.21 24.81
CA ARG A 117 8.92 19.09 23.98
C ARG A 117 9.90 18.77 22.85
N GLU A 118 10.53 19.79 22.27
CA GLU A 118 11.53 19.62 21.22
C GLU A 118 12.77 18.84 21.69
N GLU A 119 13.27 19.14 22.88
CA GLU A 119 14.45 18.49 23.44
C GLU A 119 14.14 17.04 23.82
N ALA A 120 12.95 16.78 24.37
CA ALA A 120 12.49 15.43 24.65
C ALA A 120 12.40 14.59 23.36
N VAL A 121 11.75 15.12 22.32
CA VAL A 121 11.61 14.43 21.02
C VAL A 121 12.96 14.22 20.35
N LYS A 122 13.87 15.21 20.36
CA LYS A 122 15.24 15.06 19.83
C LYS A 122 16.03 14.00 20.57
N THR A 123 15.86 13.91 21.90
CA THR A 123 16.53 12.88 22.71
C THR A 123 16.06 11.47 22.34
N PHE A 124 14.75 11.29 22.14
CA PHE A 124 14.20 10.03 21.67
C PHE A 124 14.54 9.72 20.19
N ALA A 125 14.67 10.73 19.34
CA ALA A 125 15.08 10.55 17.94
C ALA A 125 16.55 10.12 17.80
N HIS A 126 17.42 10.49 18.75
CA HIS A 126 18.82 10.05 18.80
C HIS A 126 19.00 8.66 19.42
N LEU A 127 18.01 8.15 20.14
CA LEU A 127 17.91 6.75 20.53
C LEU A 127 17.40 5.97 19.30
N GLU A 128 18.35 5.51 18.47
CA GLU A 128 18.14 4.78 17.22
C GLU A 128 16.89 3.87 17.26
N THR A 129 15.79 4.39 16.75
CA THR A 129 14.53 3.67 16.54
C THR A 129 14.15 3.89 15.08
N ASP A 130 13.81 2.81 14.38
CA ASP A 130 13.51 2.78 12.92
C ASP A 130 12.19 3.49 12.55
N ILE A 131 11.84 4.58 13.24
CA ILE A 131 10.56 5.28 13.12
C ILE A 131 10.80 6.68 12.55
N ASP A 132 9.97 7.07 11.58
CA ASP A 132 9.98 8.40 10.99
C ASP A 132 9.26 9.40 11.94
N PHE A 133 10.04 10.28 12.56
CA PHE A 133 9.59 11.31 13.52
C PHE A 133 9.08 12.60 12.87
N SER A 134 9.14 12.70 11.54
CA SER A 134 8.68 13.87 10.78
C SER A 134 7.25 14.34 11.12
N PRO A 135 6.26 13.46 11.40
CA PRO A 135 4.89 13.90 11.71
C PRO A 135 4.75 14.64 13.04
N LEU A 136 5.53 14.26 14.07
CA LEU A 136 5.45 14.86 15.41
C LEU A 136 6.17 16.22 15.51
N LEU A 137 7.08 16.48 14.57
CA LEU A 137 7.79 17.76 14.47
C LEU A 137 6.96 18.83 13.73
N GLN A 138 6.05 18.41 12.84
CA GLN A 138 5.21 19.33 12.06
C GLN A 138 4.18 20.09 12.92
N ASP A 139 3.76 19.51 14.05
CA ASP A 139 2.78 20.12 14.96
C ASP A 139 3.41 21.16 15.92
N ILE A 140 4.74 21.34 15.91
CA ILE A 140 5.46 22.30 16.77
C ILE A 140 5.66 23.65 16.05
N GLU A 141 5.57 23.69 14.71
CA GLU A 141 5.81 24.91 13.90
C GLU A 141 4.56 25.79 13.65
N ASN A 142 3.44 25.55 14.33
CA ASN A 142 2.23 26.42 14.28
C ASN A 142 1.89 27.07 15.62
#